data_AF-A0A8C9H276-F1
#
_entry.id   AF-A0A8C9H276-F1
#
_cell.length_a   1.000
_cell.length_b   1.000
_cell.length_c   1.000
_cell.angle_alpha   90.00
_cell.angle_beta   90.00
_cell.angle_gamma   90.00
#
_symmetry.space_group_name_H-M   'P 1'
#
loop_
_entity.id
_entity.type
_entity.pdbx_description
1 polymer ?
#
loop_
_entity_poly.entity_id
_entity_poly.type
_entity_poly.pdbx_seq_one_letter_code
_entity_poly.pdbx_strand_id
1 'polypeptide(L)'
;MCRKIWFSIPEKNRPLKDRINLVLSRELKEPPQGAHSLARSLDDILKLTEQPELANKVEMIWIVGGSFVYKEAMNHPKHLQLFVTRIMRDFENDTFFSPEIDLEKYKLLPEYPGVLSDVQEEKEIKFKFKYMRRMINMKMFSGLSCSPPSGKKIIYFYMRRKRLVDFRSRNNYF
;
A
#
# COMPACT_ATOMS: atom_id res chain seq x y z
N MET A 1 4.63 -0.35 -6.79
CA MET A 1 3.38 -0.06 -7.52
C MET A 1 3.41 -0.73 -8.89
N CYS A 2 2.28 -1.02 -9.55
CA CYS A 2 2.33 -1.59 -10.92
C CYS A 2 2.57 -0.54 -12.02
N ARG A 3 2.96 -1.00 -13.22
CA ARG A 3 3.17 -0.18 -14.43
C ARG A 3 2.07 0.85 -14.68
N LYS A 4 0.80 0.43 -14.66
CA LYS A 4 -0.35 1.32 -14.91
C LYS A 4 -0.46 2.44 -13.87
N ILE A 5 -0.20 2.13 -12.60
CA ILE A 5 -0.19 3.15 -11.53
C ILE A 5 0.97 4.12 -11.72
N TRP A 6 2.17 3.63 -12.03
CA TRP A 6 3.33 4.48 -12.30
C TRP A 6 3.04 5.53 -13.39
N PHE A 7 2.46 5.12 -14.51
CA PHE A 7 2.13 6.04 -15.61
C PHE A 7 0.88 6.90 -15.36
N SER A 8 0.07 6.60 -14.34
CA SER A 8 -1.05 7.44 -13.96
C SER A 8 -0.64 8.66 -13.12
N ILE A 9 0.52 8.60 -12.46
CA ILE A 9 1.06 9.70 -11.66
C ILE A 9 1.61 10.78 -12.62
N PRO A 10 1.23 12.07 -12.45
CA PRO A 10 1.78 13.15 -13.27
C PRO A 10 3.31 13.16 -13.26
N GLU A 11 3.93 13.47 -14.40
CA GLU A 11 5.39 13.39 -14.54
C GLU A 11 6.16 14.25 -13.53
N LYS A 12 5.68 15.47 -13.27
CA LYS A 12 6.21 16.38 -12.23
C LYS A 12 6.20 15.80 -10.81
N ASN A 13 5.43 14.73 -10.58
CA ASN A 13 5.28 14.04 -9.31
C ASN A 13 5.96 12.65 -9.30
N ARG A 14 6.74 12.32 -10.35
CA ARG A 14 7.53 11.08 -10.45
C ARG A 14 9.03 11.39 -10.34
N PRO A 15 9.79 10.60 -9.57
CA PRO A 15 9.33 9.64 -8.58
C PRO A 15 8.56 10.32 -7.45
N LEU A 16 7.81 9.52 -6.68
CA LEU A 16 7.23 10.01 -5.45
C LEU A 16 8.36 10.47 -4.51
N LYS A 17 8.37 11.76 -4.16
CA LYS A 17 9.45 12.39 -3.36
C LYS A 17 9.68 11.64 -2.05
N ASP A 18 10.94 11.63 -1.62
CA ASP A 18 11.44 11.09 -0.35
C ASP A 18 11.15 9.59 -0.15
N ARG A 19 10.94 8.85 -1.25
CA ARG A 19 10.63 7.41 -1.25
C ARG A 19 11.41 6.65 -2.32
N ILE A 20 11.76 5.40 -2.01
CA ILE A 20 12.28 4.45 -3.00
C ILE A 20 11.10 3.91 -3.80
N ASN A 21 11.06 4.27 -5.09
CA ASN A 21 9.96 3.94 -5.99
C ASN A 21 10.28 2.67 -6.79
N LEU A 22 9.61 1.56 -6.48
CA LEU A 22 9.70 0.29 -7.18
C LEU A 22 8.48 0.05 -8.08
N VAL A 23 8.74 -0.23 -9.36
CA VAL A 23 7.70 -0.51 -10.36
C VAL A 23 7.64 -2.02 -10.62
N LEU A 24 6.43 -2.59 -10.59
CA LEU A 24 6.16 -3.98 -10.94
C LEU A 24 5.64 -4.04 -12.38
N SER A 25 6.37 -4.75 -13.24
CA SER A 25 5.95 -5.05 -14.61
C SER A 25 6.62 -6.32 -15.14
N ARG A 26 5.86 -7.15 -15.87
CA ARG A 26 6.40 -8.28 -16.62
C ARG A 26 6.82 -7.92 -18.05
N GLU A 27 6.35 -6.78 -18.56
CA GLU A 27 6.55 -6.33 -19.95
C GLU A 27 7.78 -5.43 -20.11
N LEU A 28 8.00 -4.52 -19.15
CA LEU A 28 9.14 -3.60 -19.22
C LEU A 28 10.46 -4.36 -19.13
N LYS A 29 11.48 -3.93 -19.87
CA LYS A 29 12.82 -4.51 -19.78
C LYS A 29 13.67 -3.80 -18.72
N GLU A 30 13.44 -2.50 -18.55
CA GLU A 30 14.18 -1.61 -17.67
C GLU A 30 13.23 -0.79 -16.79
N PRO A 31 13.69 -0.25 -15.65
CA PRO A 31 12.91 0.69 -14.85
C PRO A 31 12.46 1.88 -15.72
N PRO A 32 11.18 2.29 -15.66
CA PRO A 32 10.76 3.50 -16.37
C PRO A 32 11.48 4.72 -15.80
N GLN A 33 11.67 5.76 -16.61
CA GLN A 33 12.40 6.97 -16.22
C GLN A 33 11.96 7.51 -14.86
N GLY A 34 12.93 7.70 -13.96
CA GLY A 34 12.73 8.19 -12.58
C GLY A 34 12.39 7.11 -11.56
N ALA A 35 12.01 5.88 -11.95
CA ALA A 35 11.87 4.77 -11.01
C ALA A 35 13.23 4.25 -10.56
N HIS A 36 13.31 3.80 -9.30
CA HIS A 36 14.57 3.35 -8.73
C HIS A 36 14.89 1.91 -9.12
N SER A 37 13.87 1.05 -9.28
CA SER A 37 14.06 -0.31 -9.79
C SER A 37 12.77 -0.88 -10.40
N LEU A 38 12.96 -1.96 -11.17
CA LEU A 38 11.92 -2.75 -11.80
C LEU A 38 11.91 -4.16 -11.18
N ALA A 39 10.73 -4.64 -10.81
CA ALA A 39 10.52 -6.01 -10.30
C ALA A 39 9.47 -6.75 -11.15
N ARG A 40 9.57 -8.09 -11.21
CA ARG A 40 8.64 -8.93 -11.99
C ARG A 40 7.47 -9.46 -11.16
N SER A 41 7.65 -9.52 -9.85
CA SER A 41 6.67 -9.99 -8.89
C SER A 41 6.77 -9.23 -7.55
N LEU A 42 5.78 -9.42 -6.68
CA LEU A 42 5.86 -8.94 -5.31
C LEU A 42 7.03 -9.58 -4.53
N ASP A 43 7.28 -10.87 -4.74
CA ASP A 43 8.36 -11.59 -4.05
C ASP A 43 9.74 -11.05 -4.44
N ASP A 44 9.91 -10.65 -5.71
CA ASP A 44 11.14 -9.98 -6.14
C ASP A 44 11.33 -8.64 -5.42
N ILE A 45 10.26 -7.87 -5.19
CA ILE A 45 10.33 -6.63 -4.41
C ILE A 45 10.80 -6.94 -2.99
N LEU A 46 10.21 -7.96 -2.35
CA LEU A 46 10.58 -8.34 -0.99
C LEU A 46 12.06 -8.76 -0.92
N LYS A 47 12.51 -9.60 -1.86
CA LYS A 47 13.92 -10.00 -1.98
C LYS A 47 14.84 -8.80 -2.18
N LEU A 48 14.52 -7.89 -3.10
CA LEU A 48 15.28 -6.66 -3.33
C LEU A 48 15.42 -5.83 -2.06
N THR A 49 14.33 -5.70 -1.29
CA THR A 49 14.38 -4.95 -0.03
C THR A 49 15.22 -5.65 1.05
N GLU A 50 15.45 -6.95 0.94
CA GLU A 50 16.28 -7.72 1.88
C GLU A 50 17.77 -7.69 1.49
N GLN A 51 18.13 -7.20 0.29
CA GLN A 51 19.53 -7.06 -0.14
C GLN A 51 20.27 -5.94 0.60
N PRO A 52 21.59 -6.04 0.84
CA PRO A 52 22.36 -5.08 1.64
C PRO A 52 22.19 -3.61 1.21
N GLU A 53 22.03 -3.35 -0.08
CA GLU A 53 21.90 -2.00 -0.65
C GLU A 53 20.63 -1.28 -0.19
N LEU A 54 19.57 -2.05 0.11
CA LEU A 54 18.25 -1.56 0.51
C LEU A 54 17.85 -1.96 1.94
N ALA A 55 18.46 -3.00 2.51
CA ALA A 55 18.11 -3.54 3.82
C ALA A 55 18.15 -2.46 4.91
N ASN A 56 19.20 -1.63 4.90
CA ASN A 56 19.41 -0.55 5.87
C ASN A 56 18.74 0.78 5.49
N LYS A 57 18.12 0.87 4.31
CA LYS A 57 17.46 2.09 3.81
C LYS A 57 15.93 1.99 3.82
N VAL A 58 15.39 0.78 3.85
CA VAL A 58 13.95 0.51 3.74
C VAL A 58 13.39 0.11 5.10
N GLU A 59 12.67 1.04 5.71
CA GLU A 59 11.93 0.82 6.96
C GLU A 59 10.55 0.20 6.68
N MET A 60 9.75 0.85 5.82
CA MET A 60 8.36 0.46 5.51
C MET A 60 8.15 0.23 4.02
N ILE A 61 7.34 -0.78 3.69
CA ILE A 61 6.97 -1.09 2.30
C ILE A 61 5.52 -0.68 2.07
N TRP A 62 5.30 0.32 1.21
CA TRP A 62 3.97 0.77 0.82
C TRP A 62 3.56 0.25 -0.56
N ILE A 63 2.46 -0.50 -0.60
CA ILE A 63 1.80 -0.89 -1.84
C ILE A 63 0.69 0.11 -2.11
N VAL A 64 0.93 0.95 -3.11
CA VAL A 64 0.01 2.00 -3.58
C VAL A 64 -0.81 1.58 -4.81
N GLY A 65 -0.89 0.26 -5.07
CA GLY A 65 -1.72 -0.35 -6.11
C GLY A 65 -0.96 -0.86 -7.35
N GLY A 66 -1.66 -1.34 -8.38
CA GLY A 66 -3.13 -1.38 -8.56
C GLY A 66 -3.80 -2.68 -8.09
N SER A 67 -5.04 -2.94 -8.54
CA SER A 67 -5.89 -4.06 -8.06
C SER A 67 -5.19 -5.42 -8.04
N PHE A 68 -4.41 -5.73 -9.08
CA PHE A 68 -3.62 -6.95 -9.15
C PHE A 68 -2.57 -7.04 -8.03
N VAL A 69 -1.82 -5.96 -7.77
CA VAL A 69 -0.79 -5.92 -6.71
C VAL A 69 -1.44 -5.97 -5.32
N TYR A 70 -2.61 -5.34 -5.17
CA TYR A 70 -3.42 -5.49 -3.96
C TYR A 70 -3.79 -6.95 -3.70
N LYS A 71 -4.31 -7.63 -4.73
CA LYS A 71 -4.66 -9.05 -4.64
C LYS A 71 -3.45 -9.92 -4.29
N GLU A 72 -2.31 -9.73 -4.97
CA GLU A 72 -1.09 -10.51 -4.70
C GLU A 72 -0.62 -10.34 -3.24
N ALA A 73 -0.49 -9.11 -2.76
CA ALA A 73 0.00 -8.91 -1.39
C ALA A 73 -1.05 -9.24 -0.31
N MET A 74 -2.35 -9.17 -0.61
CA MET A 74 -3.39 -9.72 0.27
C MET A 74 -3.37 -11.25 0.30
N ASN A 75 -2.78 -11.94 -0.68
CA ASN A 75 -2.58 -13.39 -0.63
C ASN A 75 -1.25 -13.79 0.02
N HIS A 76 -0.33 -12.85 0.20
CA HIS A 76 0.98 -13.10 0.75
C HIS A 76 0.92 -13.36 2.28
N PRO A 77 1.70 -14.29 2.86
CA PRO A 77 1.59 -14.67 4.28
C PRO A 77 2.20 -13.67 5.27
N LYS A 78 2.97 -12.68 4.80
CA LYS A 78 3.58 -11.65 5.69
C LYS A 78 2.52 -10.80 6.40
N HIS A 79 2.97 -10.13 7.47
CA HIS A 79 2.14 -9.19 8.21
C HIS A 79 1.70 -8.03 7.34
N LEU A 80 0.46 -7.61 7.53
CA LEU A 80 -0.20 -6.71 6.61
C LEU A 80 -1.15 -5.75 7.32
N GLN A 81 -1.04 -4.48 6.95
CA GLN A 81 -1.95 -3.42 7.39
C GLN A 81 -2.59 -2.74 6.18
N LEU A 82 -3.89 -2.50 6.26
CA LEU A 82 -4.68 -1.82 5.24
C LEU A 82 -5.05 -0.43 5.72
N PHE A 83 -4.70 0.57 4.92
CA PHE A 83 -5.03 1.98 5.09
C PHE A 83 -6.04 2.32 4.00
N VAL A 84 -7.32 2.35 4.38
CA VAL A 84 -8.43 2.45 3.44
C VAL A 84 -9.08 3.82 3.56
N THR A 85 -9.07 4.60 2.48
CA THR A 85 -9.88 5.81 2.36
C THR A 85 -11.26 5.41 1.84
N ARG A 86 -12.26 5.41 2.72
CA ARG A 86 -13.66 5.15 2.36
C ARG A 86 -14.28 6.44 1.84
N ILE A 87 -14.42 6.52 0.52
CA ILE A 87 -15.20 7.58 -0.13
C ILE A 87 -16.70 7.31 0.10
N MET A 88 -17.44 8.33 0.54
CA MET A 88 -18.86 8.26 0.90
C MET A 88 -19.75 8.73 -0.26
N ARG A 89 -19.38 8.35 -1.48
CA ARG A 89 -20.08 8.68 -2.73
C ARG A 89 -19.81 7.58 -3.75
N ASP A 90 -20.81 7.28 -4.55
CA ASP A 90 -20.67 6.37 -5.68
C ASP A 90 -20.22 7.13 -6.94
N PHE A 91 -19.37 6.46 -7.73
CA PHE A 91 -18.83 6.98 -8.97
C PHE A 91 -18.93 5.89 -10.04
N GLU A 92 -19.50 6.23 -11.19
CA GLU A 92 -19.44 5.39 -12.39
C GLU A 92 -17.97 5.16 -12.73
N ASN A 93 -17.52 3.90 -12.66
CA ASN A 93 -16.14 3.57 -12.95
C ASN A 93 -15.97 2.15 -13.49
N ASP A 94 -14.89 1.99 -14.23
CA ASP A 94 -14.47 0.81 -15.00
C ASP A 94 -13.65 -0.23 -14.22
N THR A 95 -12.88 0.19 -13.21
CA THR A 95 -12.06 -0.69 -12.36
C THR A 95 -12.79 -0.92 -11.04
N PHE A 96 -12.50 -1.92 -10.23
CA PHE A 96 -12.97 -1.97 -8.85
C PHE A 96 -11.81 -2.35 -7.96
N PHE A 97 -11.89 -2.01 -6.67
CA PHE A 97 -11.06 -2.73 -5.72
C PHE A 97 -11.58 -4.15 -5.72
N SER A 98 -10.90 -5.01 -6.48
CA SER A 98 -11.34 -6.38 -6.73
C SER A 98 -11.09 -7.36 -5.58
N PRO A 99 -10.14 -7.14 -4.64
CA PRO A 99 -10.09 -7.97 -3.45
C PRO A 99 -11.26 -7.61 -2.54
N GLU A 100 -12.06 -8.57 -2.10
CA GLU A 100 -12.91 -8.34 -0.93
C GLU A 100 -12.02 -8.41 0.32
N ILE A 101 -12.26 -7.51 1.28
CA ILE A 101 -11.55 -7.55 2.55
C ILE A 101 -12.29 -8.54 3.45
N ASP A 102 -11.70 -9.71 3.62
CA ASP A 102 -12.18 -10.76 4.52
C ASP A 102 -12.13 -10.27 5.99
N LEU A 103 -13.31 -9.97 6.56
CA LEU A 103 -13.42 -9.44 7.92
C LEU A 103 -13.08 -10.45 9.01
N GLU A 104 -13.00 -11.75 8.70
CA GLU A 104 -12.50 -12.76 9.62
C GLU A 104 -10.97 -12.71 9.71
N LYS A 105 -10.31 -12.37 8.59
CA LYS A 105 -8.85 -12.21 8.52
C LYS A 105 -8.35 -10.84 8.91
N TYR A 106 -9.18 -9.80 8.83
CA TYR A 106 -8.77 -8.42 9.09
C TYR A 106 -9.64 -7.75 10.15
N LYS A 107 -9.01 -7.27 11.21
CA LYS A 107 -9.67 -6.50 12.27
C LYS A 107 -9.57 -5.01 11.97
N LEU A 108 -10.71 -4.31 11.98
CA LEU A 108 -10.76 -2.85 11.99
C LEU A 108 -10.22 -2.32 13.33
N LEU A 109 -9.28 -1.38 13.25
CA LEU A 109 -8.75 -0.68 14.41
C LEU A 109 -9.58 0.60 14.66
N PRO A 110 -9.79 0.99 15.93
CA PRO A 110 -10.57 2.19 16.26
C PRO A 110 -9.87 3.46 15.78
N GLU A 111 -8.54 3.51 15.86
CA GLU A 111 -7.71 4.66 15.50
C GLU A 111 -6.31 4.21 15.05
N TYR A 112 -5.57 5.14 14.45
CA TYR A 112 -4.14 4.99 14.14
C TYR A 112 -3.42 6.30 14.46
N PRO A 113 -2.27 6.27 15.16
CA PRO A 113 -1.57 7.50 15.56
C PRO A 113 -1.29 8.42 14.38
N GLY A 114 -1.60 9.72 14.57
CA GLY A 114 -1.37 10.74 13.56
C GLY A 114 -2.39 10.77 12.42
N VAL A 115 -3.51 10.05 12.52
CA VAL A 115 -4.58 10.17 11.51
C VAL A 115 -5.96 10.40 12.12
N LEU A 116 -6.72 11.28 11.45
CA LEU A 116 -8.04 11.71 11.84
C LEU A 116 -9.08 10.58 11.68
N SER A 117 -9.87 10.36 12.73
CA SER A 117 -11.00 9.42 12.73
C SER A 117 -12.27 10.01 12.10
N ASP A 118 -12.40 11.34 12.13
CA ASP A 118 -13.60 12.04 11.70
C ASP A 118 -13.76 12.06 10.18
N VAL A 119 -15.00 12.29 9.73
CA VAL A 119 -15.30 12.47 8.32
C VAL A 119 -14.62 13.75 7.82
N GLN A 120 -13.88 13.60 6.73
CA GLN A 120 -13.24 14.67 5.99
C GLN A 120 -14.08 15.00 4.76
N GLU A 121 -13.97 16.22 4.25
CA GLU A 121 -14.66 16.64 3.03
C GLU A 121 -13.72 17.46 2.16
N GLU A 122 -13.64 17.12 0.88
CA GLU A 122 -12.99 17.96 -0.12
C GLU A 122 -13.77 17.92 -1.43
N LYS A 123 -14.00 19.11 -2.02
CA LYS A 123 -14.76 19.27 -3.27
C LYS A 123 -16.10 18.53 -3.21
N GLU A 124 -16.82 18.68 -2.10
CA GLU A 124 -18.13 18.05 -1.82
C GLU A 124 -18.09 16.51 -1.78
N ILE A 125 -16.89 15.92 -1.71
CA ILE A 125 -16.70 14.48 -1.57
C ILE A 125 -16.32 14.21 -0.12
N LYS A 126 -17.25 13.62 0.63
CA LYS A 126 -17.01 13.13 1.98
C LYS A 126 -16.22 11.83 1.96
N PHE A 127 -15.26 11.68 2.85
CA PHE A 127 -14.49 10.46 3.01
C PHE A 127 -14.03 10.29 4.46
N LYS A 128 -13.64 9.06 4.82
CA LYS A 128 -13.01 8.78 6.11
C LYS A 128 -11.91 7.74 5.98
N PHE A 129 -10.95 7.79 6.89
CA PHE A 129 -9.88 6.81 6.95
C PHE A 129 -10.29 5.61 7.81
N LYS A 130 -9.87 4.41 7.38
CA LYS A 130 -10.04 3.16 8.11
C LYS A 130 -8.74 2.39 8.13
N TYR A 131 -8.44 1.78 9.26
CA TYR A 131 -7.22 1.01 9.48
C TYR A 131 -7.59 -0.42 9.78
N MET A 132 -7.05 -1.37 9.03
CA MET A 132 -7.31 -2.77 9.28
C MET A 132 -6.00 -3.52 9.41
N ARG A 133 -5.91 -4.40 10.39
CA ARG A 133 -4.73 -5.24 10.61
C ARG A 133 -5.10 -6.68 10.34
N ARG A 134 -4.27 -7.39 9.58
CA ARG A 134 -4.42 -8.84 9.43
C ARG A 134 -4.21 -9.52 10.78
N MET A 135 -5.18 -10.33 11.16
CA MET A 135 -5.09 -11.26 12.28
C MET A 135 -4.24 -12.44 11.82
N ILE A 136 -3.09 -12.65 12.47
CA ILE A 136 -2.28 -13.84 12.24
C ILE A 136 -2.78 -14.89 13.24
N ASN A 137 -3.32 -16.00 12.74
CA ASN A 137 -3.67 -17.12 13.62
C ASN A 137 -2.39 -17.67 14.25
N MET A 138 -2.21 -17.41 15.54
CA MET A 138 -1.00 -17.74 16.30
C MET A 138 -0.88 -19.24 16.63
N LYS A 139 -1.80 -20.08 16.13
CA LYS A 139 -1.77 -21.55 16.33
C LYS A 139 -0.61 -22.25 15.61
N MET A 140 0.13 -21.56 14.75
CA MET A 140 1.37 -22.09 14.12
C MET A 140 2.66 -21.70 14.86
N PHE A 141 2.58 -20.89 15.92
CA PHE A 141 3.74 -20.43 16.70
C PHE A 141 3.44 -20.49 18.21
N SER A 142 3.02 -21.64 18.71
CA SER A 142 3.00 -21.89 20.16
C SER A 142 4.44 -22.06 20.66
N GLY A 143 5.13 -20.96 20.96
CA GLY A 143 6.45 -21.04 21.58
C GLY A 143 7.24 -19.75 21.76
N LEU A 144 6.82 -18.60 21.21
CA LEU A 144 7.59 -17.36 21.36
C LEU A 144 6.68 -16.21 21.81
N SER A 145 7.06 -15.63 22.95
CA SER A 145 6.41 -14.51 23.62
C SER A 145 6.26 -13.30 22.68
N CYS A 146 5.12 -12.64 22.80
CA CYS A 146 4.76 -11.48 21.99
C CYS A 146 5.66 -10.28 22.30
N SER A 147 6.72 -10.15 21.52
CA SER A 147 7.30 -8.87 21.15
C SER A 147 7.02 -8.68 19.66
N PRO A 148 6.69 -7.48 19.14
CA PRO A 148 6.81 -7.22 17.71
C PRO A 148 8.24 -7.61 17.32
N PRO A 149 8.45 -8.58 16.41
CA PRO A 149 9.81 -8.94 16.02
C PRO A 149 10.45 -7.71 15.38
N SER A 150 11.39 -7.10 16.10
CA SER A 150 12.28 -6.07 15.59
C SER A 150 12.96 -6.64 14.35
N GLY A 151 12.58 -6.14 13.17
CA GLY A 151 13.12 -6.58 11.88
C GLY A 151 12.12 -7.17 10.87
N LYS A 152 10.83 -7.40 11.21
CA LYS A 152 9.85 -7.77 10.17
C LYS A 152 9.35 -6.52 9.43
N LYS A 153 9.74 -6.37 8.16
CA LYS A 153 9.17 -5.36 7.25
C LYS A 153 7.66 -5.54 7.16
N ILE A 154 6.91 -4.57 7.69
CA ILE A 154 5.44 -4.54 7.60
C ILE A 154 5.08 -3.98 6.23
N ILE A 155 4.18 -4.67 5.54
CA ILE A 155 3.65 -4.20 4.26
C ILE A 155 2.37 -3.42 4.54
N TYR A 156 2.37 -2.17 4.10
CA TYR A 156 1.26 -1.24 4.20
C TYR A 156 0.56 -1.14 2.85
N PHE A 157 -0.76 -1.28 2.86
CA PHE A 157 -1.59 -1.07 1.70
C PHE A 157 -2.32 0.25 1.81
N TYR A 158 -2.07 1.16 0.87
CA TYR A 158 -2.89 2.34 0.75
C TYR A 158 -3.97 2.11 -0.31
N MET A 159 -5.24 2.17 0.07
CA MET A 159 -6.38 1.96 -0.83
C MET A 159 -7.23 3.22 -0.89
N ARG A 160 -7.32 3.80 -2.08
CA ARG A 160 -8.32 4.81 -2.45
C ARG A 160 -9.33 4.15 -3.38
N ARG A 161 -10.60 4.03 -2.97
CA ARG A 161 -11.67 3.62 -3.90
C ARG A 161 -11.87 4.77 -4.91
N LYS A 162 -11.16 4.67 -6.06
CA LYS A 162 -11.14 5.45 -7.33
C LYS A 162 -11.58 6.92 -7.34
N ARG A 163 -10.91 7.87 -8.04
CA ARG A 163 -9.90 7.89 -9.12
C ARG A 163 -8.63 8.61 -8.61
N LEU A 164 -7.50 8.51 -9.35
CA LEU A 164 -6.46 9.54 -9.29
C LEU A 164 -7.11 10.86 -9.71
N VAL A 165 -7.56 11.64 -8.74
CA VAL A 165 -7.73 13.08 -8.92
C VAL A 165 -6.35 13.65 -8.59
N ASP A 166 -5.75 14.40 -9.53
CA ASP A 166 -4.56 15.21 -9.29
C ASP A 166 -4.85 16.10 -8.08
N PHE A 167 -4.43 15.62 -6.90
CA PHE A 167 -4.57 16.32 -5.65
C PHE A 167 -3.31 17.15 -5.50
N ARG A 168 -3.28 18.25 -6.27
CA ARG A 168 -2.45 19.39 -5.90
C ARG A 168 -2.97 19.92 -4.57
N SER A 169 -2.35 19.49 -3.48
CA SER A 169 -2.19 20.23 -2.23
C SER A 169 -1.44 19.32 -1.25
N ARG A 170 -0.14 19.53 -1.06
CA ARG A 170 0.39 20.13 0.17
C ARG A 170 -0.33 19.57 1.40
N ASN A 171 0.12 18.42 1.87
CA ASN A 171 0.20 18.15 3.30
C ASN A 171 1.16 16.99 3.53
N ASN A 172 2.19 17.27 4.32
CA ASN A 172 3.21 16.35 4.80
C ASN A 172 2.61 15.40 5.83
N TYR A 173 1.77 14.48 5.38
CA TYR A 173 1.40 13.31 6.16
C TYR A 173 1.55 12.10 5.25
N PHE A 174 2.77 11.56 5.26
CA PHE A 174 3.25 10.19 4.99
C PHE A 174 4.70 10.26 4.54
#